data_AF-U9TXT9-F1
#
_entry.id   AF-U9TXT9-F1
#
_cell.length_a   1.000
_cell.length_b   1.000
_cell.length_c   1.000
_cell.angle_alpha   90.00
_cell.angle_beta   90.00
_cell.angle_gamma   90.00
#
_symmetry.space_group_name_H-M   'P 1'
#
loop_
_entity.id
_entity.type
_entity.pdbx_description
1 polymer ?
#
loop_
_entity_poly.entity_id
_entity_poly.type
_entity_poly.pdbx_seq_one_letter_code
_entity_poly.pdbx_strand_id
1 'polypeptide(L)'
;MVHIYAIGLEVIIQLNNNPFIIRIVRNVHSSLQPGYICEGKGQSSGISTSASAAITSVYQSIFGSKTKYAGLSYLGLDQPETAQKLLEGITFRPFIIELENITVFVSCLGKITISNTNKVGHNYAASLFHKYRRSNCC
;
A
#
# COMPACT_ATOMS: atom_id res chain seq x y z
N MET A 1 8.47 6.22 -6.98
CA MET A 1 7.00 6.05 -6.93
C MET A 1 6.66 5.54 -5.54
N VAL A 2 5.99 6.35 -4.71
CA VAL A 2 5.60 5.92 -3.36
C VAL A 2 4.23 5.28 -3.44
N HIS A 3 4.15 3.97 -3.21
CA HIS A 3 2.88 3.27 -3.11
C HIS A 3 2.32 3.46 -1.70
N ILE A 4 1.25 4.22 -1.59
CA ILE A 4 0.51 4.38 -0.34
C ILE A 4 -0.39 3.15 -0.23
N TYR A 5 -0.07 2.25 0.69
CA TYR A 5 -0.92 1.09 0.98
C TYR A 5 -1.83 1.41 2.16
N ALA A 6 -3.14 1.33 1.95
CA ALA A 6 -4.12 1.47 3.03
C ALA A 6 -4.18 0.16 3.81
N ILE A 7 -3.49 0.11 4.96
CA ILE A 7 -3.58 -1.04 5.88
C ILE A 7 -5.01 -1.14 6.40
N GLY A 8 -5.57 -2.36 6.38
CA GLY A 8 -6.96 -2.63 6.71
C GLY A 8 -7.89 -2.56 5.52
N LEU A 9 -7.40 -2.17 4.33
CA LEU A 9 -8.19 -2.25 3.10
C LEU A 9 -8.57 -3.70 2.82
N GLU A 10 -9.85 -3.88 2.50
CA GLU A 10 -10.43 -5.14 2.06
C GLU A 10 -11.10 -4.94 0.70
N VAL A 11 -10.81 -5.84 -0.24
CA VAL A 11 -11.37 -5.81 -1.59
C VAL A 11 -11.91 -7.20 -1.92
N ILE A 12 -13.13 -7.23 -2.46
CA ILE A 12 -13.73 -8.46 -2.98
C ILE A 12 -13.54 -8.46 -4.50
N ILE A 13 -12.97 -9.55 -5.02
CA ILE A 13 -12.82 -9.79 -6.46
C ILE A 13 -13.50 -11.09 -6.88
N GLN A 14 -13.86 -11.19 -8.15
CA GLN A 14 -14.42 -12.40 -8.74
C GLN A 14 -13.36 -13.08 -9.61
N LEU A 15 -12.99 -14.31 -9.26
CA LEU A 15 -12.08 -15.14 -10.06
C LEU A 15 -12.75 -16.45 -10.39
N ASN A 16 -12.85 -16.77 -11.69
CA ASN A 16 -13.52 -17.97 -12.18
C ASN A 16 -14.93 -18.12 -11.58
N ASN A 17 -15.71 -17.03 -11.56
CA ASN A 17 -17.06 -16.94 -10.99
C ASN A 17 -17.16 -17.28 -9.48
N ASN A 18 -16.05 -17.14 -8.75
CA ASN A 18 -16.02 -17.34 -7.31
C ASN A 18 -15.49 -16.09 -6.61
N PRO A 19 -16.08 -15.68 -5.48
CA PRO A 19 -15.63 -14.52 -4.72
C PRO A 19 -14.34 -14.85 -3.97
N PHE A 20 -13.40 -13.90 -4.01
CA PHE A 20 -12.17 -13.90 -3.22
C PHE A 20 -12.10 -12.59 -2.45
N ILE A 21 -11.69 -12.67 -1.19
CA ILE A 21 -11.47 -11.52 -0.32
C ILE A 21 -9.96 -11.30 -0.23
N ILE A 22 -9.52 -10.06 -0.41
CA ILE A 22 -8.12 -9.68 -0.30
C ILE A 22 -8.01 -8.58 0.74
N ARG A 23 -7.17 -8.82 1.75
CA ARG A 23 -6.96 -7.89 2.85
C ARG A 23 -5.50 -7.46 2.92
N ILE A 24 -5.28 -6.15 3.03
CA ILE A 24 -3.96 -5.57 3.28
C ILE A 24 -3.75 -5.47 4.79
N VAL A 25 -2.74 -6.14 5.31
CA VAL A 25 -2.45 -6.22 6.75
C VAL A 25 -1.07 -5.66 7.08
N ARG A 26 -0.83 -5.34 8.36
CA ARG A 26 0.53 -5.06 8.84
C ARG A 26 1.36 -6.34 8.75
N ASN A 27 2.51 -6.27 8.10
CA ASN A 27 3.47 -7.36 8.14
C ASN A 27 4.29 -7.26 9.43
N VAL A 28 4.18 -8.26 10.29
CA VAL A 28 4.94 -8.34 11.55
C VAL A 28 6.44 -8.49 11.33
N HIS A 29 6.87 -8.98 10.16
CA HIS A 29 8.28 -9.17 9.82
C HIS A 29 8.90 -7.98 9.07
N SER A 30 8.07 -7.03 8.59
CA SER A 30 8.56 -5.82 7.89
C SER A 30 7.59 -4.66 8.11
N SER A 31 8.00 -3.67 8.90
CA SER A 31 7.19 -2.47 9.14
C SER A 31 7.04 -1.58 7.89
N LEU A 32 7.92 -1.76 6.90
CA LEU A 32 7.97 -0.95 5.68
C LEU A 32 7.20 -1.56 4.51
N GLN A 33 6.82 -2.84 4.59
CA GLN A 33 6.10 -3.53 3.52
C GLN A 33 4.79 -4.12 4.06
N PRO A 34 3.64 -3.85 3.41
CA PRO A 34 2.39 -4.48 3.83
C PRO A 34 2.42 -6.00 3.60
N GLY A 35 1.65 -6.71 4.41
CA GLY A 35 1.28 -8.10 4.16
C GLY A 35 -0.03 -8.17 3.40
N TYR A 36 -0.23 -9.24 2.66
CA TYR A 36 -1.45 -9.49 1.89
C TYR A 36 -2.01 -10.86 2.25
N ILE A 37 -3.29 -10.91 2.59
CA ILE A 37 -4.03 -12.14 2.80
C ILE A 37 -5.07 -12.25 1.69
N CYS A 38 -5.18 -13.42 1.09
CA CYS A 38 -6.27 -13.77 0.19
C CYS A 38 -7.06 -14.94 0.79
N GLU A 39 -8.38 -14.89 0.71
CA GLU A 39 -9.30 -15.92 1.15
C GLU A 39 -10.33 -16.22 0.07
N GLY A 40 -10.66 -17.49 -0.13
CA GLY A 40 -11.66 -17.93 -1.10
C GLY A 40 -12.01 -19.39 -0.88
N LYS A 41 -13.30 -19.74 -0.98
CA LYS A 41 -13.81 -21.12 -0.77
C LYS A 41 -13.23 -21.85 0.47
N GLY A 42 -13.06 -21.14 1.58
CA GLY A 42 -12.50 -21.71 2.82
C GLY A 42 -10.98 -21.97 2.79
N GLN A 43 -10.28 -21.57 1.73
CA GLN A 43 -8.81 -21.57 1.66
C GLN A 43 -8.28 -20.17 1.96
N SER A 44 -7.08 -20.10 2.55
CA SER A 44 -6.39 -18.86 2.88
C SER A 44 -4.92 -18.95 2.47
N SER A 45 -4.36 -17.86 1.95
CA SER A 45 -2.92 -17.80 1.63
C SER A 45 -2.03 -17.69 2.87
N GLY A 46 -2.60 -17.35 4.03
CA GLY A 46 -1.84 -16.71 5.10
C GLY A 46 -1.27 -15.36 4.65
N ILE A 47 -0.32 -14.82 5.42
CA ILE A 47 0.32 -13.53 5.10
C ILE A 47 1.37 -13.73 4.01
N SER A 48 1.18 -13.04 2.88
CA SER A 48 2.11 -13.01 1.75
C SER A 48 2.74 -11.62 1.58
N THR A 49 3.91 -11.56 0.95
CA THR A 49 4.64 -10.30 0.68
C THR A 49 4.09 -9.53 -0.52
N SER A 50 3.19 -10.14 -1.31
CA SER A 50 2.52 -9.47 -2.42
C SER A 50 1.10 -9.98 -2.64
N ALA A 51 0.21 -9.12 -3.15
CA ALA A 51 -1.14 -9.49 -3.55
C ALA A 51 -1.14 -10.60 -4.62
N SER A 52 -0.22 -10.52 -5.59
CA SER A 52 -0.07 -11.53 -6.66
C SER A 52 0.15 -12.92 -6.09
N ALA A 53 1.08 -13.03 -5.13
CA ALA A 53 1.42 -14.31 -4.51
C ALA A 53 0.27 -14.84 -3.63
N ALA A 54 -0.40 -13.96 -2.87
CA ALA A 54 -1.57 -14.33 -2.08
C ALA A 54 -2.69 -14.92 -2.96
N ILE A 55 -3.11 -14.18 -4.01
CA ILE A 55 -4.17 -14.61 -4.94
C ILE A 55 -3.79 -15.91 -5.63
N THR A 56 -2.57 -15.96 -6.17
CA THR A 56 -2.07 -17.13 -6.90
C THR A 56 -2.08 -18.36 -6.01
N SER A 57 -1.61 -18.26 -4.76
CA SER A 57 -1.59 -19.39 -3.83
C SER A 57 -2.99 -19.97 -3.58
N VAL A 58 -3.96 -19.13 -3.25
CA VAL A 58 -5.34 -19.58 -2.98
C VAL A 58 -5.99 -20.13 -4.25
N TYR A 59 -5.85 -19.43 -5.37
CA TYR A 59 -6.45 -19.87 -6.63
C TYR A 59 -5.92 -21.24 -7.06
N GLN A 60 -4.60 -21.47 -6.98
CA GLN A 60 -3.99 -22.74 -7.31
C GLN A 60 -4.42 -23.84 -6.34
N SER A 61 -4.56 -23.52 -5.05
CA SER A 61 -5.07 -24.48 -4.05
C SER A 61 -6.51 -24.91 -4.32
N ILE A 62 -7.35 -24.03 -4.87
CA ILE A 62 -8.77 -24.32 -5.16
C ILE A 62 -8.94 -25.05 -6.48
N PHE A 63 -8.25 -24.61 -7.53
CA PHE A 63 -8.50 -25.03 -8.90
C PHE A 63 -7.42 -25.94 -9.49
N GLY A 64 -6.31 -26.16 -8.79
CA GLY A 64 -5.21 -27.02 -9.26
C GLY A 64 -4.50 -26.51 -10.52
N SER A 65 -4.71 -25.25 -10.92
CA SER A 65 -4.11 -24.68 -12.12
C SER A 65 -2.69 -24.15 -11.86
N LYS A 66 -1.95 -23.83 -12.92
CA LYS A 66 -0.66 -23.09 -12.83
C LYS A 66 -0.82 -21.59 -13.11
N THR A 67 -2.05 -21.09 -13.11
CA THR A 67 -2.34 -19.68 -13.41
C THR A 67 -1.66 -18.78 -12.39
N LYS A 68 -1.02 -17.72 -12.85
CA LYS A 68 -0.45 -16.66 -12.01
C LYS A 68 -1.25 -15.38 -12.22
N TYR A 69 -1.58 -14.69 -11.14
CA TYR A 69 -2.33 -13.44 -11.21
C TYR A 69 -1.42 -12.23 -10.98
N ALA A 70 -1.56 -11.23 -11.83
CA ALA A 70 -0.88 -9.94 -11.70
C ALA A 70 -1.60 -9.08 -10.65
N GLY A 71 -1.30 -9.35 -9.38
CA GLY A 71 -1.84 -8.76 -8.14
C GLY A 71 -2.58 -7.42 -8.24
N LEU A 72 -1.90 -6.33 -7.90
CA LEU A 72 -2.52 -4.99 -7.71
C LEU A 72 -3.29 -4.45 -8.93
N SER A 73 -2.87 -4.81 -10.14
CA SER A 73 -3.59 -4.47 -11.37
C SER A 73 -4.94 -5.17 -11.47
N TYR A 74 -5.06 -6.39 -10.94
CA TYR A 74 -6.34 -7.10 -10.89
C TYR A 74 -7.31 -6.52 -9.86
N LEU A 75 -6.77 -5.84 -8.83
CA LEU A 75 -7.58 -5.14 -7.84
C LEU A 75 -8.20 -3.83 -8.40
N GLY A 76 -7.87 -3.45 -9.63
CA GLY A 76 -8.31 -2.20 -10.25
C GLY A 76 -7.80 -0.95 -9.52
N LEU A 77 -6.78 -1.09 -8.66
CA LEU A 77 -6.21 0.00 -7.87
C LEU A 77 -5.39 0.97 -8.72
N ASP A 78 -5.03 0.55 -9.93
CA ASP A 78 -4.42 1.38 -10.96
C ASP A 78 -5.45 2.20 -11.75
N GLN A 79 -6.75 1.89 -11.63
CA GLN A 79 -7.81 2.67 -12.24
C GLN A 79 -8.05 3.96 -11.43
N PRO A 80 -7.99 5.14 -12.06
CA PRO A 80 -8.13 6.43 -11.37
C PRO A 80 -9.42 6.53 -10.54
N GLU A 81 -10.52 6.00 -11.07
CA GLU A 81 -11.85 6.01 -10.42
C GLU A 81 -11.87 5.18 -9.14
N THR A 82 -11.28 3.99 -9.16
CA THR A 82 -11.16 3.12 -7.97
C THR A 82 -10.24 3.75 -6.94
N ALA A 83 -9.10 4.29 -7.37
CA ALA A 83 -8.19 5.01 -6.49
C ALA A 83 -8.87 6.22 -5.85
N GLN A 84 -9.67 6.98 -6.61
CA GLN A 84 -10.38 8.14 -6.11
C GLN A 84 -11.43 7.77 -5.06
N LYS A 85 -12.23 6.72 -5.30
CA LYS A 85 -13.19 6.17 -4.32
C LYS A 85 -12.52 5.68 -3.04
N LEU A 86 -11.36 5.03 -3.14
CA LEU A 86 -10.60 4.60 -1.95
C LEU A 86 -10.05 5.76 -1.14
N LEU A 87 -9.88 6.91 -1.76
CA LEU A 87 -9.44 8.14 -1.12
C LEU A 87 -10.62 9.02 -0.65
N GLU A 88 -11.87 8.64 -0.88
CA GLU A 88 -13.05 9.33 -0.35
C GLU A 88 -13.11 9.16 1.18
N GLY A 89 -13.34 10.25 1.91
CA GLY A 89 -13.39 10.24 3.38
C GLY A 89 -12.02 10.19 4.08
N ILE A 90 -10.91 10.00 3.35
CA ILE A 90 -9.56 10.10 3.92
C ILE A 90 -9.20 11.56 4.14
N THR A 91 -8.97 11.93 5.41
CA THR A 91 -8.69 13.31 5.83
C THR A 91 -7.28 13.78 5.47
N PHE A 92 -6.35 12.85 5.24
CA PHE A 92 -4.96 13.15 4.88
C PHE A 92 -4.44 12.22 3.79
N ARG A 93 -3.91 12.80 2.72
CA ARG A 93 -3.27 12.06 1.62
C ARG A 93 -1.78 12.37 1.65
N PRO A 94 -0.90 11.36 1.76
CA PRO A 94 0.54 11.56 1.63
C PRO A 94 0.88 12.30 0.33
N PHE A 95 1.86 13.21 0.41
CA PHE A 95 2.26 14.04 -0.71
C PHE A 95 3.77 14.22 -0.76
N ILE A 96 4.25 14.64 -1.92
CA ILE A 96 5.66 14.88 -2.19
C ILE A 96 5.86 16.38 -2.37
N ILE A 97 6.91 16.91 -1.73
CA ILE A 97 7.41 18.26 -1.95
C ILE A 97 8.75 18.11 -2.68
N GLU A 98 8.87 18.70 -3.86
CA GLU A 98 10.13 18.75 -4.60
C GLU A 98 10.76 20.14 -4.41
N LEU A 99 12.00 20.18 -3.89
CA LEU A 99 12.82 21.39 -3.76
C LEU A 99 14.17 21.14 -4.42
N GLU A 100 14.44 21.72 -5.59
CA GLU A 100 15.72 21.57 -6.32
C GLU A 100 16.24 20.11 -6.33
N ASN A 101 17.23 19.80 -5.47
CA ASN A 101 17.88 18.50 -5.38
C ASN A 101 17.33 17.61 -4.25
N ILE A 102 16.27 18.04 -3.57
CA ILE A 102 15.67 17.41 -2.41
C ILE A 102 14.22 17.06 -2.73
N THR A 103 13.83 15.85 -2.39
CA THR A 103 12.44 15.38 -2.44
C THR A 103 12.04 14.98 -1.03
N VAL A 104 11.01 15.62 -0.48
CA VAL A 104 10.45 15.29 0.83
C VAL A 104 9.13 14.57 0.63
N PHE A 105 9.02 13.34 1.14
CA PHE A 105 7.77 12.60 1.17
C PHE A 105 7.15 12.71 2.56
N VAL A 106 5.96 13.32 2.67
CA VAL A 106 5.23 13.45 3.94
C VAL A 106 4.18 12.33 3.99
N SER A 107 4.33 11.40 4.93
CA SER A 107 3.52 10.18 5.01
C SER A 107 2.40 10.23 6.04
N CYS A 108 2.53 11.06 7.08
CA CYS A 108 1.44 11.30 8.02
C CYS A 108 1.55 12.69 8.67
N LEU A 109 0.39 13.24 9.05
CA LEU A 109 0.26 14.35 9.97
C LEU A 109 -0.40 13.82 11.25
N GLY A 110 0.27 13.99 12.36
CA GLY A 110 -0.26 13.79 13.71
C GLY A 110 -1.14 14.97 14.14
N LYS A 111 -1.98 14.72 15.13
CA LYS A 111 -2.91 15.71 15.68
C LYS A 111 -2.11 16.76 16.46
N ILE A 112 -2.19 18.02 16.04
CA ILE A 112 -1.61 19.13 16.81
C ILE A 112 -2.45 19.26 18.09
N THR A 113 -1.89 18.82 19.21
CA THR A 113 -2.46 19.11 20.52
C THR A 113 -1.87 20.44 20.96
N ILE A 114 -2.64 21.51 20.88
CA ILE A 114 -2.23 22.82 21.43
C ILE A 114 -2.21 22.65 22.96
N SER A 115 -1.06 22.25 23.51
CA SER A 115 -0.82 22.34 24.93
C SER A 115 -0.38 23.77 25.24
N ASN A 116 -0.74 24.32 26.41
CA ASN A 116 -0.30 25.65 26.88
C ASN A 116 1.23 25.76 27.11
N THR A 117 2.00 24.78 26.63
CA THR A 117 3.45 24.83 26.60
C THR A 117 3.87 25.15 25.17
N ASN A 118 4.74 26.13 24.96
CA ASN A 118 5.24 26.58 23.64
C ASN A 118 6.08 25.52 22.88
N LYS A 119 5.80 24.23 23.10
CA LYS A 119 6.49 23.10 22.48
C LYS A 119 5.50 22.39 21.56
N VAL A 120 5.58 22.71 20.27
CA VAL A 120 4.93 21.93 19.22
C VAL A 120 5.75 20.66 19.06
N GLY A 121 5.23 19.52 19.52
CA GLY A 121 5.83 18.21 19.22
C GLY A 121 5.83 17.94 17.72
N HIS A 122 6.82 17.21 17.22
CA HIS A 122 6.85 16.76 15.83
C HIS A 122 5.72 15.75 15.57
N ASN A 123 4.55 16.27 15.21
CA ASN A 123 3.37 15.49 14.90
C ASN A 123 3.33 15.22 13.39
N TYR A 124 4.38 14.69 12.79
CA TYR A 124 4.36 14.25 11.39
C TYR A 124 5.46 13.21 11.14
N ALA A 125 5.28 12.37 10.12
CA ALA A 125 6.35 11.52 9.60
C ALA A 125 6.67 11.92 8.16
N ALA A 126 7.96 12.09 7.89
CA ALA A 126 8.46 12.41 6.56
C ALA A 126 9.78 11.68 6.27
N SER A 127 10.07 11.49 4.99
CA SER A 127 11.34 10.96 4.48
C SER A 127 11.95 11.94 3.49
N LEU A 128 13.27 12.08 3.52
CA LEU A 128 14.01 12.97 2.64
C LEU A 128 14.88 12.16 1.67
N PHE A 129 14.80 12.50 0.39
CA PHE A 129 15.62 11.92 -0.67
C PHE A 129 16.42 13.04 -1.34
N HIS A 130 17.71 12.82 -1.57
CA HIS A 130 18.57 13.76 -2.28
C HIS A 130 18.94 13.20 -3.66
N LYS A 131 18.64 13.96 -4.73
CA LYS A 131 19.07 13.63 -6.10
C LYS A 131 20.52 14.06 -6.27
N TYR A 132 21.45 13.14 -6.02
CA TYR A 132 22.86 13.36 -6.31
C TYR A 132 23.10 13.39 -7.82
N ARG A 133 23.42 14.55 -8.38
CA ARG A 133 23.94 14.64 -9.76
C ARG A 133 25.43 14.34 -9.74
N ARG A 134 25.80 13.16 -10.26
CA ARG A 134 27.20 12.87 -10.56
C ARG A 134 27.61 13.79 -11.72
N SER A 135 28.54 14.72 -11.47
CA SER A 135 29.24 15.40 -12.55
C SER A 135 30.02 14.34 -13.33
N ASN A 136 29.74 14.23 -14.64
CA ASN A 136 30.62 13.46 -15.51
C ASN A 136 31.96 14.23 -15.53
N CYS A 137 33.00 13.67 -14.90
CA CYS A 137 34.36 14.14 -15.15
C CYS A 137 34.64 13.96 -16.64
N CYS A 138 34.99 15.08 -17.29
CA CYS A 138 35.59 15.10 -18.62
C CYS A 138 36.94 14.39 -18.63
#